data_AF-A0A7S3HQK4-F1
#
_entry.id   AF-A0A7S3HQK4-F1
#
_cell.length_a   1.000
_cell.length_b   1.000
_cell.length_c   1.000
_cell.angle_alpha   90.00
_cell.angle_beta   90.00
_cell.angle_gamma   90.00
#
_symmetry.space_group_name_H-M   'P 1'
#
loop_
_entity.id
_entity.type
_entity.pdbx_description
1 polymer ?
#
loop_
_entity_poly.entity_id
_entity_poly.type
_entity_poly.pdbx_seq_one_letter_code
_entity_poly.pdbx_strand_id
1 'polypeptide(L)'
;VAGMTMKGNQLWWLKASGFDDKTGGKIYDWPRRELRRRGQELYLNDVDNFELMHSNLIQAPGSRKKKRQLGHSQYGKLGRTAGRGNNGAKSRTGNPIPLGYESSMKPSYQKFPKLLPEHIAIGA
;
A
#
# COMPACT_ATOMS: atom_id res chain seq x y z
N VAL A 1 6.16 -28.02 -25.81
CA VAL A 1 4.70 -28.01 -25.52
C VAL A 1 4.43 -26.85 -24.57
N ALA A 2 3.71 -25.83 -25.05
CA ALA A 2 3.43 -24.62 -24.28
C ALA A 2 2.48 -24.94 -23.11
N GLY A 3 2.90 -24.62 -21.88
CA GLY A 3 2.05 -24.73 -20.70
C GLY A 3 0.89 -23.75 -20.77
N MET A 4 -0.30 -24.26 -21.00
CA MET A 4 -1.53 -23.47 -21.12
C MET A 4 -1.97 -23.00 -19.72
N THR A 5 -1.54 -21.80 -19.32
CA THR A 5 -2.11 -21.11 -18.16
C THR A 5 -3.54 -20.70 -18.51
N MET A 6 -4.53 -21.42 -17.94
CA MET A 6 -5.94 -21.20 -18.25
C MET A 6 -6.37 -19.82 -17.76
N LYS A 7 -6.97 -19.02 -18.65
CA LYS A 7 -7.60 -17.76 -18.26
C LYS A 7 -8.84 -18.11 -17.45
N GLY A 8 -8.99 -17.54 -16.26
CA GLY A 8 -10.08 -17.85 -15.30
C GLY A 8 -11.52 -17.58 -15.77
N ASN A 9 -11.74 -17.30 -17.05
CA ASN A 9 -13.05 -17.20 -17.69
C ASN A 9 -13.40 -18.44 -18.55
N GLN A 10 -12.63 -19.54 -18.47
CA GLN A 10 -12.86 -20.78 -19.22
C GLN A 10 -13.60 -21.89 -18.42
N LEU A 11 -13.96 -21.64 -17.16
CA LEU A 11 -14.85 -22.52 -16.40
C LEU A 11 -16.30 -22.07 -16.61
N TRP A 12 -17.12 -22.94 -17.18
CA TRP A 12 -18.48 -22.68 -17.65
C TRP A 12 -19.48 -22.24 -16.56
N TRP A 13 -19.12 -22.34 -15.27
CA TRP A 13 -19.93 -21.84 -14.15
C TRP A 13 -19.42 -20.54 -13.51
N LEU A 14 -18.27 -20.00 -13.93
CA LEU A 14 -17.79 -18.70 -13.47
C LEU A 14 -18.42 -17.56 -14.28
N LYS A 15 -19.54 -17.02 -13.80
CA LYS A 15 -20.19 -15.85 -14.42
C LYS A 15 -19.44 -14.56 -14.08
N ALA A 16 -19.42 -13.62 -15.04
CA ALA A 16 -18.89 -12.26 -14.85
C ALA A 16 -19.87 -11.32 -14.10
N SER A 17 -20.90 -11.87 -13.46
CA SER A 17 -21.76 -11.15 -12.53
C SER A 17 -21.14 -11.19 -11.13
N GLY A 18 -21.32 -10.12 -10.35
CA GLY A 18 -21.01 -10.17 -8.92
C GLY A 18 -21.90 -11.17 -8.19
N PHE A 19 -21.60 -11.46 -6.93
CA PHE A 19 -22.35 -12.37 -6.06
C PHE A 19 -23.88 -12.09 -6.01
N ASP A 20 -24.30 -10.86 -6.34
CA ASP A 20 -25.71 -10.44 -6.34
C ASP A 20 -26.38 -10.42 -7.74
N ASP A 21 -25.76 -11.01 -8.77
CA ASP A 21 -26.22 -10.97 -10.18
C ASP A 21 -26.42 -9.58 -10.80
N LYS A 22 -26.02 -8.52 -10.09
CA LYS A 22 -26.08 -7.13 -10.54
C LYS A 22 -24.82 -6.75 -11.31
N THR A 23 -24.98 -6.37 -12.57
CA THR A 23 -23.95 -5.71 -13.37
C THR A 23 -23.67 -4.30 -12.81
N GLY A 24 -22.58 -4.14 -12.08
CA GLY A 24 -22.04 -2.81 -11.72
C GLY A 24 -22.20 -2.36 -10.26
N GLY A 25 -22.57 -3.25 -9.33
CA GLY A 25 -22.58 -2.93 -7.89
C GLY A 25 -21.17 -2.65 -7.36
N LYS A 26 -20.91 -1.40 -6.95
CA LYS A 26 -19.71 -1.02 -6.19
C LYS A 26 -19.98 -1.33 -4.72
N ILE A 27 -19.29 -2.31 -4.15
CA ILE A 27 -19.43 -2.55 -2.71
C ILE A 27 -18.53 -1.61 -1.91
N TYR A 28 -17.29 -1.32 -2.31
CA TYR A 28 -16.53 -0.15 -1.80
C TYR A 28 -15.50 0.34 -2.83
N ASP A 29 -15.10 1.59 -2.67
CA ASP A 29 -14.34 2.43 -3.61
C ASP A 29 -12.98 1.83 -4.09
N TRP A 30 -12.96 1.14 -5.24
CA TRP A 30 -11.78 0.94 -6.10
C TRP A 30 -12.21 0.38 -7.47
N PRO A 31 -11.63 0.79 -8.61
CA PRO A 31 -11.90 0.16 -9.91
C PRO A 31 -11.50 -1.33 -9.91
N ARG A 32 -12.52 -2.20 -9.84
CA ARG A 32 -12.61 -3.57 -10.40
C ARG A 32 -11.31 -4.40 -10.35
N ARG A 33 -10.88 -4.79 -9.13
CA ARG A 33 -9.90 -5.87 -8.88
C ARG A 33 -10.54 -7.15 -8.32
N GLU A 34 -11.83 -7.12 -8.01
CA GLU A 34 -12.52 -8.18 -7.25
C GLU A 34 -12.98 -9.36 -8.12
N LEU A 35 -13.38 -9.13 -9.38
CA LEU A 35 -14.04 -10.16 -10.20
C LEU A 35 -13.15 -11.35 -10.59
N ARG A 36 -11.84 -11.13 -10.80
CA ARG A 36 -10.88 -12.20 -11.14
C ARG A 36 -10.30 -12.91 -9.91
N ARG A 37 -10.37 -12.29 -8.72
CA ARG A 37 -9.75 -12.82 -7.50
C ARG A 37 -10.72 -13.63 -6.66
N ARG A 38 -11.99 -13.22 -6.54
CA ARG A 38 -12.95 -13.84 -5.60
C ARG A 38 -13.26 -15.31 -5.95
N GLY A 39 -13.41 -15.65 -7.24
CA GLY A 39 -13.60 -17.04 -7.67
C GLY A 39 -12.38 -17.93 -7.40
N GLN A 40 -11.18 -17.36 -7.41
CA GLN A 40 -9.94 -18.05 -7.07
C GLN A 40 -9.78 -18.19 -5.55
N GLU A 41 -10.15 -17.17 -4.78
CA GLU A 41 -10.10 -17.17 -3.32
C GLU A 41 -11.07 -18.19 -2.70
N LEU A 42 -12.26 -18.41 -3.28
CA LEU A 42 -13.19 -19.44 -2.81
C LEU A 42 -12.63 -20.86 -2.96
N TYR A 43 -11.87 -21.12 -4.04
CA TYR A 43 -11.21 -22.41 -4.26
C TYR A 43 -9.99 -22.63 -3.33
N LEU A 44 -9.21 -21.57 -3.07
CA LEU A 44 -8.06 -21.65 -2.15
C LEU A 44 -8.46 -21.73 -0.67
N ASN A 45 -9.65 -21.27 -0.29
CA ASN A 45 -10.16 -21.32 1.07
C ASN A 45 -11.09 -22.51 1.33
N ASP A 46 -11.24 -23.41 0.36
CA ASP A 46 -12.04 -24.62 0.51
C ASP A 46 -11.26 -25.65 1.36
N VAL A 47 -11.64 -25.76 2.62
CA VAL A 47 -10.93 -26.55 3.64
C VAL A 47 -10.94 -28.06 3.31
N ASP A 48 -11.91 -28.51 2.52
CA ASP A 48 -12.12 -29.93 2.23
C ASP A 48 -11.40 -30.40 0.98
N ASN A 49 -11.11 -29.48 0.03
CA ASN A 49 -10.49 -29.80 -1.27
C ASN A 49 -9.09 -29.20 -1.45
N PHE A 50 -8.67 -28.27 -0.59
CA PHE A 50 -7.38 -27.59 -0.73
C PHE A 50 -6.27 -28.31 0.03
N GLU A 51 -5.45 -29.07 -0.69
CA GLU A 51 -4.21 -29.62 -0.14
C GLU A 51 -3.15 -28.53 0.03
N LEU A 52 -2.66 -28.32 1.26
CA LEU A 52 -1.62 -27.32 1.56
C LEU A 52 -0.23 -27.83 1.18
N MET A 53 0.34 -27.29 0.10
CA MET A 53 1.64 -27.69 -0.44
C MET A 53 2.56 -26.47 -0.56
N HIS A 54 3.87 -26.62 -0.38
CA HIS A 54 4.81 -25.49 -0.41
C HIS A 54 4.65 -24.56 -1.64
N SER A 55 4.28 -25.11 -2.79
CA SER A 55 4.09 -24.40 -4.06
C SER A 55 2.83 -23.52 -4.14
N ASN A 56 1.83 -23.74 -3.28
CA ASN A 56 0.52 -23.08 -3.38
C ASN A 56 0.22 -22.10 -2.23
N LEU A 57 1.18 -21.89 -1.33
CA LEU A 57 1.06 -20.88 -0.27
C LEU A 57 1.06 -19.47 -0.87
N ILE A 58 0.03 -18.70 -0.53
CA ILE A 58 -0.05 -17.27 -0.86
C ILE A 58 -0.18 -16.45 0.42
N GLN A 59 0.42 -15.26 0.43
CA GLN A 59 0.19 -14.31 1.50
C GLN A 59 -1.25 -13.76 1.48
N ALA A 60 -1.79 -13.46 2.66
CA ALA A 60 -3.09 -12.80 2.77
C ALA A 60 -3.09 -11.46 2.00
N PRO A 61 -4.20 -11.11 1.33
CA PRO A 61 -4.31 -9.83 0.62
C PRO A 61 -4.03 -8.68 1.58
N GLY A 62 -3.18 -7.75 1.17
CA GLY A 62 -2.82 -6.58 1.98
C GLY A 62 -1.76 -6.81 3.06
N SER A 63 -1.41 -8.07 3.39
CA SER A 63 -0.37 -8.40 4.38
C SER A 63 1.00 -7.81 4.01
N ARG A 64 1.37 -7.86 2.73
CA ARG A 64 2.60 -7.21 2.23
C ARG A 64 2.29 -6.27 1.08
N LYS A 65 2.50 -4.97 1.32
CA LYS A 65 2.44 -3.93 0.29
C LYS A 65 3.81 -3.83 -0.40
N LYS A 66 3.84 -3.90 -1.73
CA LYS A 66 5.08 -3.70 -2.50
C LYS A 66 5.60 -2.28 -2.28
N LYS A 67 6.87 -2.14 -1.87
CA LYS A 67 7.54 -0.83 -1.77
C LYS A 67 7.66 -0.24 -3.17
N ARG A 68 7.41 1.07 -3.29
CA ARG A 68 7.64 1.80 -4.53
C ARG A 68 9.15 1.95 -4.74
N GLN A 69 9.65 1.50 -5.88
CA GLN A 69 11.04 1.71 -6.26
C GLN A 69 11.24 3.17 -6.69
N LEU A 70 12.34 3.76 -6.25
CA LEU A 70 12.73 5.13 -6.54
C LEU A 70 13.66 5.15 -7.77
N GLY A 71 13.58 6.19 -8.60
CA GLY A 71 14.51 6.39 -9.71
C GLY A 71 14.33 5.44 -10.90
N HIS A 72 13.20 4.72 -10.96
CA HIS A 72 12.96 3.76 -12.04
C HIS A 72 12.17 4.42 -13.18
N SER A 73 12.87 4.68 -14.30
CA SER A 73 12.35 5.29 -15.53
C SER A 73 11.77 6.70 -15.38
N GLN A 74 11.59 7.40 -16.50
CA GLN A 74 10.96 8.73 -16.52
C GLN A 74 9.43 8.69 -16.31
N TYR A 75 8.78 7.59 -16.68
CA TYR A 75 7.31 7.43 -16.58
C TYR A 75 6.88 6.86 -15.23
N GLY A 76 7.83 6.42 -14.41
CA GLY A 76 7.58 6.00 -13.04
C GLY A 76 7.14 7.18 -12.17
N LYS A 77 6.22 6.94 -11.22
CA LYS A 77 5.71 7.97 -10.29
C LYS A 77 6.80 8.74 -9.54
N LEU A 78 7.97 8.14 -9.35
CA LEU A 78 9.15 8.74 -8.75
C LEU A 78 10.37 8.52 -9.64
N GLY A 79 10.30 9.05 -10.87
CA GLY A 79 11.33 8.94 -11.89
C GLY A 79 12.56 9.80 -11.61
N ARG A 80 12.88 10.74 -12.51
CA ARG A 80 14.15 11.46 -12.59
C ARG A 80 14.70 12.02 -11.27
N THR A 81 13.86 12.62 -10.42
CA THR A 81 14.29 13.25 -9.16
C THR A 81 13.94 12.42 -7.93
N ALA A 82 13.36 11.22 -8.11
CA ALA A 82 12.80 10.41 -7.03
C ALA A 82 11.83 11.18 -6.10
N GLY A 83 11.23 12.28 -6.58
CA GLY A 83 10.36 13.16 -5.79
C GLY A 83 11.10 14.14 -4.86
N ARG A 84 12.42 14.27 -4.96
CA ARG A 84 13.23 15.18 -4.12
C ARG A 84 13.32 16.61 -4.67
N GLY A 85 12.85 16.84 -5.89
CA GLY A 85 12.96 18.14 -6.57
C GLY A 85 14.36 18.43 -7.10
N ASN A 86 14.70 19.71 -7.23
CA ASN A 86 15.95 20.20 -7.80
C ASN A 86 17.05 20.36 -6.73
N ASN A 87 18.11 21.13 -7.04
CA ASN A 87 19.38 21.25 -6.31
C ASN A 87 19.33 21.90 -4.90
N GLY A 88 18.26 21.70 -4.11
CA GLY A 88 18.17 22.16 -2.72
C GLY A 88 18.92 21.27 -1.72
N ALA A 89 19.09 21.76 -0.48
CA ALA A 89 19.77 21.00 0.58
C ALA A 89 19.11 19.63 0.87
N LYS A 90 17.76 19.54 0.81
CA LYS A 90 16.98 18.32 1.06
C LYS A 90 17.07 17.26 -0.05
N SER A 91 17.59 17.60 -1.24
CA SER A 91 17.78 16.63 -2.31
C SER A 91 19.12 15.91 -2.24
N ARG A 92 20.08 16.46 -1.47
CA ARG A 92 21.43 15.90 -1.27
C ARG A 92 21.40 14.71 -0.30
N THR A 93 22.28 13.75 -0.55
CA THR A 93 22.47 12.60 0.32
C THR A 93 23.12 13.03 1.64
N GLY A 94 22.64 12.48 2.77
CA GLY A 94 23.31 12.66 4.06
C GLY A 94 23.14 14.03 4.72
N ASN A 95 22.19 14.86 4.29
CA ASN A 95 21.96 16.18 4.89
C ASN A 95 20.58 16.31 5.58
N PRO A 96 20.32 15.57 6.68
CA PRO A 96 19.14 15.78 7.49
C PRO A 96 19.31 17.06 8.31
N ILE A 97 18.52 18.09 7.99
CA ILE A 97 18.31 19.22 8.90
C ILE A 97 17.56 18.67 10.13
N PRO A 98 17.99 18.95 11.37
CA PRO A 98 17.28 18.48 12.56
C PRO A 98 15.83 19.00 12.56
N LEU A 99 14.88 18.16 12.99
CA LEU A 99 13.44 18.47 12.90
C LEU A 99 13.04 19.77 13.62
N GLY A 100 13.77 20.16 14.68
CA GLY A 100 13.54 21.39 15.45
C GLY A 100 14.40 22.59 15.03
N TYR A 101 15.14 22.50 13.92
CA TYR A 101 15.99 23.61 13.45
C TYR A 101 15.17 24.62 12.65
N GLU A 102 15.05 25.84 13.18
CA GLU A 102 14.32 26.96 12.55
C GLU A 102 15.27 27.93 11.84
N SER A 103 16.36 27.41 11.26
CA SER A 103 17.42 28.24 10.65
C SER A 103 18.15 29.09 11.70
N SER A 104 18.18 30.40 11.51
CA SER A 104 18.79 31.38 12.42
C SER A 104 17.91 31.75 13.62
N MET A 105 16.65 31.33 13.64
CA MET A 105 15.75 31.63 14.74
C MET A 105 15.94 30.62 15.89
N LYS A 106 15.88 31.11 17.14
CA LYS A 106 15.86 30.24 18.32
C LYS A 106 14.73 29.21 18.20
N PRO A 107 14.99 27.90 18.32
CA PRO A 107 13.95 26.89 18.18
C PRO A 107 12.79 27.08 19.15
N SER A 108 11.57 26.79 18.71
CA SER A 108 10.36 26.96 19.53
C SER A 108 10.42 26.23 20.87
N TYR A 109 11.04 25.03 20.91
CA TYR A 109 11.20 24.26 22.16
C TYR A 109 12.11 24.95 23.20
N GLN A 110 12.88 25.96 22.80
CA GLN A 110 13.69 26.78 23.70
C GLN A 110 13.07 28.16 23.98
N LYS A 111 12.08 28.58 23.17
CA LYS A 111 11.37 29.86 23.35
C LYS A 111 10.37 29.74 24.50
N PHE A 112 9.63 28.64 24.55
CA PHE A 112 8.56 28.44 25.53
C PHE A 112 9.09 27.82 26.84
N PRO A 113 8.54 28.22 28.00
CA PRO A 113 8.85 27.57 29.27
C PRO A 113 8.37 26.12 29.28
N LYS A 114 9.02 25.29 30.09
CA LYS A 114 8.55 23.91 30.31
C LYS A 114 7.28 23.92 31.15
N LEU A 115 6.32 23.05 30.81
CA LEU A 115 5.14 22.85 31.64
C LEU A 115 5.55 22.25 32.98
N LEU A 116 4.98 22.80 34.05
CA LEU A 116 5.12 22.26 35.40
C LEU A 116 4.08 21.14 35.62
N PRO A 117 4.32 20.20 36.56
CA PRO A 117 3.43 19.06 36.79
C PRO A 117 1.96 19.43 37.06
N GLU A 118 1.71 20.52 37.77
CA GLU A 118 0.38 21.02 38.10
C GLU A 118 -0.42 21.48 36.88
N HIS A 119 0.24 22.04 35.86
CA HIS A 119 -0.41 22.47 34.63
C HIS A 119 -0.81 21.30 33.74
N ILE A 120 -0.15 20.14 33.88
CA ILE A 120 -0.47 18.92 33.15
C ILE A 120 -1.71 18.25 33.76
N ALA A 121 -1.84 18.26 35.09
CA ALA A 121 -2.93 17.62 35.82
C ALA A 121 -4.30 18.28 35.61
N ILE A 122 -4.35 19.57 35.24
CA ILE A 122 -5.60 20.33 35.07
C ILE A 122 -6.21 20.12 33.66
N GLY A 123 -5.43 19.59 32.70
CA GLY A 123 -5.85 19.40 31.31
C GLY A 123 -6.20 17.95 30.91
N ALA A 124 -6.27 17.04 31.87
CA ALA A 124 -6.64 15.62 31.68
C ALA A 124 -8.09 15.34 32.12
#